data_AF-A0A2S6CBS8-F1
#
_entry.id   AF-A0A2S6CBS8-F1
#
_cell.length_a   1.000
_cell.length_b   1.000
_cell.length_c   1.000
_cell.angle_alpha   90.00
_cell.angle_beta   90.00
_cell.angle_gamma   90.00
#
_symmetry.space_group_name_H-M   'P 1'
#
loop_
_entity.id
_entity.type
_entity.pdbx_description
1 polymer ?
#
loop_
_entity_poly.entity_id
_entity_poly.type
_entity_poly.pdbx_seq_one_letter_code
_entity_poly.pdbx_strand_id
1 'polypeptide(L)'
;MPLLASLFGHSTPAQSPCLVFQGPDSHGSGRVVDPAQQELAQFTKTKNAIYRSGKQVCTFKHSSISGTTKLQFENLEIKMRQSWESLQYGKDIETPTGTLQWRAGSGGYEELRNEQKVLLARGKLPGTLRSKHSDLEIYVPGDELLLDLIISLWISMLKTKAGDDVTGKVADGVVEALVGG
;
A
#
# COMPACT_ATOMS: atom_id res chain seq x y z
N MET A 1 -33.19 -29.67 1.39
CA MET A 1 -32.88 -28.25 1.12
C MET A 1 -31.47 -27.99 1.62
N PRO A 2 -30.48 -27.73 0.74
CA PRO A 2 -29.12 -27.45 1.19
C PRO A 2 -29.03 -26.01 1.72
N LEU A 3 -28.36 -25.84 2.86
CA LEU A 3 -28.14 -24.57 3.54
C LEU A 3 -27.23 -23.64 2.71
N LEU A 4 -27.66 -22.38 2.54
CA LEU A 4 -26.91 -21.27 1.94
C LEU A 4 -25.56 -20.94 2.63
N ALA A 5 -25.23 -21.61 3.73
CA ALA A 5 -23.96 -21.42 4.46
C ALA A 5 -22.73 -21.92 3.68
N SER A 6 -22.89 -22.74 2.64
CA SER A 6 -21.76 -23.22 1.82
C SER A 6 -21.26 -22.20 0.78
N LEU A 7 -21.88 -21.01 0.67
CA LEU A 7 -21.44 -19.95 -0.25
C LEU A 7 -20.32 -19.06 0.32
N PHE A 8 -20.00 -19.17 1.61
CA PHE A 8 -18.98 -18.34 2.27
C PHE A 8 -17.77 -19.12 2.78
N GLY A 9 -17.69 -20.42 2.50
CA GLY A 9 -16.62 -21.27 2.98
C GLY A 9 -15.53 -21.47 1.94
N HIS A 10 -14.49 -20.64 1.93
CA HIS A 10 -13.11 -21.04 1.67
C HIS A 10 -12.16 -20.05 2.36
N SER A 11 -12.12 -20.07 3.70
CA SER A 11 -10.94 -19.61 4.41
C SER A 11 -9.92 -20.74 4.36
N THR A 12 -9.12 -20.79 3.28
CA THR A 12 -7.83 -21.47 3.32
C THR A 12 -7.09 -20.99 4.57
N PRO A 13 -6.32 -21.85 5.27
CA PRO A 13 -5.52 -21.40 6.40
C PRO A 13 -4.70 -20.19 5.96
N ALA A 14 -4.92 -19.05 6.60
CA ALA A 14 -4.30 -17.79 6.21
C ALA A 14 -2.79 -18.00 6.33
N GLN A 15 -2.10 -18.06 5.19
CA GLN A 15 -0.65 -18.04 5.12
C GLN A 15 -0.16 -16.90 6.02
N SER A 16 0.80 -17.14 6.90
CA SER A 16 1.33 -16.04 7.72
C SER A 16 2.00 -15.01 6.79
N PRO A 17 1.83 -13.70 7.04
CA PRO A 17 2.49 -12.70 6.23
C PRO A 17 4.01 -12.85 6.34
N CYS A 18 4.70 -12.68 5.22
CA CYS A 18 6.15 -12.63 5.17
C CYS A 18 6.67 -11.34 5.82
N LEU A 19 5.95 -10.24 5.64
CA LEU A 19 6.33 -8.91 6.12
C LEU A 19 5.08 -8.14 6.58
N VAL A 20 5.28 -7.20 7.49
CA VAL A 20 4.25 -6.25 7.90
C VAL A 20 4.78 -4.84 7.76
N PHE A 21 4.09 -4.02 6.98
CA PHE A 21 4.30 -2.59 6.98
C PHE A 21 3.40 -1.94 8.04
N GLN A 22 4.03 -1.35 9.04
CA GLN A 22 3.39 -0.63 10.15
C GLN A 22 3.42 0.88 9.85
N GLY A 23 2.25 1.48 9.66
CA GLY A 23 2.11 2.91 9.35
C GLY A 23 1.35 3.20 8.06
N PRO A 24 1.55 4.37 7.43
CA PRO A 24 2.30 5.51 7.95
C PRO A 24 1.62 6.12 9.20
N ASP A 25 2.44 6.67 10.09
CA ASP A 25 2.03 7.43 11.27
C ASP A 25 1.56 8.85 10.90
N SER A 26 1.31 9.69 11.92
CA SER A 26 0.92 11.09 11.74
C SER A 26 1.97 11.95 11.03
N HIS A 27 3.23 11.52 11.00
CA HIS A 27 4.33 12.19 10.32
C HIS A 27 4.58 11.62 8.91
N GLY A 28 3.76 10.68 8.45
CA GLY A 28 3.92 10.05 7.15
C GLY A 28 5.00 8.96 7.12
N SER A 29 5.50 8.53 8.28
CA SER A 29 6.56 7.52 8.38
C SER A 29 5.99 6.14 8.72
N GLY A 30 6.54 5.09 8.15
CA GLY A 30 6.20 3.71 8.47
C GLY A 30 7.41 2.81 8.32
N ARG A 31 7.32 1.59 8.84
CA ARG A 31 8.42 0.62 8.81
C ARG A 31 7.94 -0.74 8.35
N VAL A 32 8.80 -1.46 7.65
CA VAL A 32 8.61 -2.85 7.28
C VAL A 32 9.33 -3.70 8.30
N VAL A 33 8.58 -4.60 8.93
CA VAL A 33 9.12 -5.58 9.88
C VAL A 33 8.89 -6.99 9.39
N ASP A 34 9.78 -7.89 9.75
CA ASP A 34 9.65 -9.33 9.53
C ASP A 34 8.80 -9.99 10.65
N PRO A 35 8.57 -11.32 10.60
CA PRO A 35 7.84 -12.03 11.65
C PRO A 35 8.55 -12.01 13.01
N ALA A 36 9.87 -11.78 13.05
CA ALA A 36 10.66 -11.62 14.26
C ALA A 36 10.64 -10.18 14.80
N GLN A 37 9.86 -9.28 14.19
CA GLN A 37 9.79 -7.84 14.50
C GLN A 37 11.11 -7.10 14.25
N GLN A 38 12.01 -7.65 13.44
CA GLN A 38 13.19 -6.94 12.99
C GLN A 38 12.81 -5.96 11.88
N GLU A 39 13.24 -4.71 12.02
CA GLU A 39 13.04 -3.68 11.00
C GLU A 39 13.96 -3.94 9.81
N LEU A 40 13.36 -4.00 8.61
CA LEU A 40 14.06 -4.22 7.35
C LEU A 40 14.18 -2.95 6.52
N ALA A 41 13.18 -2.06 6.58
CA ALA A 41 13.18 -0.82 5.84
C ALA A 41 12.25 0.22 6.48
N GLN A 42 12.61 1.49 6.35
CA GLN A 42 11.76 2.62 6.71
C GLN A 42 11.23 3.28 5.45
N PHE A 43 9.94 3.64 5.45
CA PHE A 43 9.31 4.41 4.39
C PHE A 43 8.78 5.74 4.90
N THR A 44 8.96 6.79 4.11
CA THR A 44 8.43 8.13 4.41
C THR A 44 7.63 8.65 3.23
N LYS A 45 6.40 9.10 3.50
CA LYS A 45 5.49 9.73 2.54
C LYS A 45 5.60 11.25 2.62
N THR A 46 5.78 11.90 1.48
CA THR A 46 5.53 13.33 1.29
C THR A 46 4.26 13.55 0.46
N LYS A 47 3.98 14.80 0.07
CA LYS A 47 2.80 15.16 -0.72
C LYS A 47 2.71 14.39 -2.06
N ASN A 48 3.84 14.16 -2.70
CA ASN A 48 3.93 13.62 -4.06
C ASN A 48 5.06 12.58 -4.23
N ALA A 49 5.74 12.18 -3.17
CA ALA A 49 6.83 11.23 -3.23
C ALA A 49 6.84 10.28 -2.04
N ILE A 50 7.48 9.12 -2.23
CA ILE A 50 7.69 8.07 -1.25
C ILE A 50 9.17 7.75 -1.26
N TYR A 51 9.74 7.70 -0.07
CA TYR A 51 11.15 7.42 0.17
C TYR A 51 11.29 6.12 0.93
N ARG A 52 12.30 5.32 0.60
CA ARG A 52 12.74 4.16 1.37
C ARG A 52 14.15 4.41 1.87
N SER A 53 14.35 4.41 3.18
CA SER A 53 15.67 4.62 3.82
C SER A 53 16.39 5.88 3.27
N GLY A 54 15.64 6.97 3.08
CA GLY A 54 16.15 8.24 2.54
C GLY A 54 16.24 8.35 1.02
N LYS A 55 16.13 7.24 0.26
CA LYS A 55 16.13 7.26 -1.22
C LYS A 55 14.70 7.38 -1.75
N GLN A 56 14.46 8.30 -2.68
CA GLN A 56 13.17 8.38 -3.38
C GLN A 56 12.95 7.10 -4.21
N VAL A 57 11.85 6.39 -3.95
CA VAL A 57 11.48 5.16 -4.68
C VAL A 57 10.32 5.37 -5.64
N CYS A 58 9.40 6.29 -5.31
CA CYS A 58 8.21 6.55 -6.11
C CYS A 58 7.81 8.02 -6.02
N THR A 59 7.38 8.61 -7.14
CA THR A 59 6.54 9.81 -7.12
C THR A 59 5.12 9.44 -7.49
N PHE A 60 4.12 10.15 -6.98
CA PHE A 60 2.73 9.85 -7.30
C PHE A 60 1.88 11.11 -7.47
N LYS A 61 0.87 11.01 -8.33
CA LYS A 61 -0.11 12.07 -8.59
C LYS A 61 -1.50 11.48 -8.72
N HIS A 62 -2.42 11.97 -7.90
CA HIS A 62 -3.83 11.62 -7.98
C HIS A 62 -4.61 12.63 -8.83
N SER A 63 -5.48 12.15 -9.71
CA SER A 63 -6.43 12.94 -10.48
C SER A 63 -7.85 12.57 -10.06
N SER A 64 -8.51 13.47 -9.32
CA SER A 64 -9.90 13.28 -8.89
C SER A 64 -10.87 13.20 -10.06
N ILE A 65 -10.59 13.91 -11.17
CA ILE A 65 -11.44 13.94 -12.38
C ILE A 65 -11.49 12.56 -13.04
N SER A 66 -10.35 11.86 -13.10
CA SER A 66 -10.25 10.56 -13.77
C SER A 66 -10.25 9.37 -12.81
N GLY A 67 -10.35 9.62 -11.50
CA GLY A 67 -10.22 8.58 -10.47
C GLY A 67 -8.90 7.80 -10.57
N THR A 68 -7.85 8.40 -11.12
CA THR A 68 -6.60 7.70 -11.45
C THR A 68 -5.45 8.25 -10.61
N THR A 69 -4.68 7.35 -10.01
CA THR A 69 -3.39 7.66 -9.39
C THR A 69 -2.29 7.12 -10.28
N LYS A 70 -1.38 8.00 -10.71
CA LYS A 70 -0.15 7.60 -11.38
C LYS A 70 0.96 7.46 -10.36
N LEU A 71 1.72 6.38 -10.45
CA LEU A 71 2.93 6.13 -9.68
C LEU A 71 4.09 6.04 -10.66
N GLN A 72 5.16 6.76 -10.40
CA GLN A 72 6.37 6.78 -11.22
C GLN A 72 7.56 6.32 -10.38
N PHE A 73 8.10 5.17 -10.76
CA PHE A 73 9.38 4.62 -10.31
C PHE A 73 10.43 4.97 -11.37
N GLU A 74 11.72 4.80 -11.06
CA GLU A 74 12.86 5.28 -11.88
C GLU A 74 12.66 5.10 -13.39
N ASN A 75 12.33 3.88 -13.84
CA ASN A 75 12.11 3.57 -15.26
C ASN A 75 10.70 3.02 -15.55
N LEU A 76 9.73 3.29 -14.67
CA LEU A 76 8.42 2.63 -14.74
C LEU A 76 7.26 3.54 -14.29
N GLU A 77 6.31 3.79 -15.19
CA GLU A 77 5.00 4.39 -14.86
C GLU A 77 3.97 3.27 -14.61
N ILE A 78 3.31 3.32 -13.45
CA ILE A 78 2.20 2.45 -13.08
C ILE A 78 0.94 3.30 -12.91
N LYS A 79 -0.16 2.85 -13.50
CA LYS A 79 -1.45 3.52 -13.40
C LYS A 79 -2.38 2.69 -12.53
N MET A 80 -2.88 3.31 -11.47
CA MET A 80 -3.92 2.76 -10.61
C MET A 80 -5.23 3.51 -10.86
N ARG A 81 -6.23 2.82 -11.41
CA ARG A 81 -7.54 3.37 -11.75
C ARG A 81 -8.58 2.88 -10.75
N GLN A 82 -9.40 3.80 -10.24
CA GLN A 82 -10.60 3.42 -9.48
C GLN A 82 -11.59 2.72 -10.40
N SER A 83 -12.07 1.56 -9.98
CA SER A 83 -13.03 0.76 -10.72
C SER A 83 -14.23 0.39 -9.85
N TRP A 84 -15.35 0.15 -10.54
CA TRP A 84 -16.60 -0.31 -9.96
C TRP A 84 -17.02 -1.56 -10.72
N GLU A 85 -16.93 -2.71 -10.06
CA GLU A 85 -17.32 -3.99 -10.63
C GLU A 85 -18.48 -4.53 -9.79
N SER A 86 -19.66 -4.71 -10.40
CA SER A 86 -20.84 -5.23 -9.68
C SER A 86 -21.18 -4.44 -8.40
N LEU A 87 -21.09 -3.10 -8.46
CA LEU A 87 -21.26 -2.17 -7.32
C LEU A 87 -20.20 -2.27 -6.22
N GLN A 88 -19.16 -3.08 -6.42
CA GLN A 88 -18.02 -3.15 -5.50
C GLN A 88 -16.94 -2.18 -5.94
N TYR A 89 -16.50 -1.35 -5.00
CA TYR A 89 -15.36 -0.46 -5.20
C TYR A 89 -14.07 -1.27 -5.26
N GLY A 90 -13.21 -0.93 -6.22
CA GLY A 90 -11.90 -1.54 -6.39
C GLY A 90 -10.91 -0.57 -7.01
N LYS A 91 -9.67 -1.04 -7.15
CA LYS A 91 -8.65 -0.36 -7.94
C LYS A 91 -7.94 -1.36 -8.82
N ASP A 92 -7.85 -1.04 -10.10
CA ASP A 92 -7.11 -1.82 -11.10
C ASP A 92 -5.77 -1.14 -11.37
N ILE A 93 -4.72 -1.94 -11.39
CA ILE A 93 -3.34 -1.46 -11.47
C ILE A 93 -2.69 -2.15 -12.66
N GLU A 94 -2.35 -1.36 -13.67
CA GLU A 94 -1.62 -1.84 -14.84
C GLU A 94 -0.12 -1.80 -14.54
N THR A 95 0.53 -2.96 -14.57
CA THR A 95 1.99 -3.11 -14.42
C THR A 95 2.58 -3.75 -15.69
N PRO A 96 3.88 -3.62 -15.96
CA PRO A 96 4.51 -4.27 -17.12
C PRO A 96 4.40 -5.80 -17.09
N THR A 97 4.27 -6.37 -15.90
CA THR A 97 4.22 -7.81 -15.66
C THR A 97 2.79 -8.36 -15.58
N GLY A 98 1.78 -7.50 -15.77
CA GLY A 98 0.37 -7.88 -15.72
C GLY A 98 -0.46 -6.94 -14.85
N THR A 99 -1.68 -7.36 -14.55
CA THR A 99 -2.65 -6.55 -13.79
C THR A 99 -2.67 -6.95 -12.32
N LEU A 100 -2.69 -5.96 -11.43
CA LEU A 100 -2.99 -6.15 -10.02
C LEU A 100 -4.33 -5.51 -9.67
N GLN A 101 -5.00 -6.06 -8.66
CA GLN A 101 -6.33 -5.62 -8.26
C GLN A 101 -6.39 -5.46 -6.74
N TRP A 102 -6.72 -4.26 -6.27
CA TRP A 102 -7.23 -4.05 -4.93
C TRP A 102 -8.74 -4.27 -4.94
N ARG A 103 -9.22 -5.18 -4.09
CA ARG A 103 -10.64 -5.49 -3.90
C ARG A 103 -10.96 -5.70 -2.43
N ALA A 104 -12.24 -5.63 -2.07
CA ALA A 104 -12.70 -6.00 -0.74
C ALA A 104 -12.46 -7.49 -0.50
N GLY A 105 -11.78 -7.80 0.60
CA GLY A 105 -11.56 -9.15 1.11
C GLY A 105 -12.45 -9.49 2.29
N SER A 106 -12.13 -10.59 2.95
CA SER A 106 -12.83 -11.03 4.16
C SER A 106 -12.48 -10.15 5.38
N GLY A 107 -13.37 -10.05 6.36
CA GLY A 107 -13.05 -9.40 7.66
C GLY A 107 -12.75 -7.90 7.60
N GLY A 108 -13.22 -7.21 6.54
CA GLY A 108 -13.04 -5.77 6.34
C GLY A 108 -11.65 -5.38 5.81
N TYR A 109 -10.87 -6.34 5.32
CA TYR A 109 -9.60 -6.07 4.64
C TYR A 109 -9.83 -5.62 3.19
N GLU A 110 -8.95 -4.80 2.67
CA GLU A 110 -8.69 -4.72 1.23
C GLU A 110 -7.54 -5.67 0.90
N GLU A 111 -7.66 -6.42 -0.19
CA GLU A 111 -6.70 -7.42 -0.64
C GLU A 111 -6.16 -7.04 -2.02
N LEU A 112 -4.83 -7.11 -2.17
CA LEU A 112 -4.12 -6.99 -3.43
C LEU A 112 -3.89 -8.37 -4.00
N ARG A 113 -4.44 -8.62 -5.19
CA ARG A 113 -4.27 -9.88 -5.91
C ARG A 113 -3.75 -9.64 -7.32
N ASN A 114 -3.01 -10.60 -7.85
CA ASN A 114 -2.67 -10.63 -9.28
C ASN A 114 -3.80 -11.24 -10.13
N GLU A 115 -3.59 -11.33 -11.44
CA GLU A 115 -4.54 -11.93 -12.39
C GLU A 115 -4.89 -13.39 -12.04
N GLN A 116 -3.93 -14.15 -11.53
CA GLN A 116 -4.11 -15.53 -11.07
C GLN A 116 -4.79 -15.63 -9.69
N LYS A 117 -5.31 -14.51 -9.16
CA LYS A 117 -5.98 -14.39 -7.85
C LYS A 117 -5.10 -14.76 -6.66
N VAL A 118 -3.78 -14.76 -6.81
CA VAL A 118 -2.82 -14.95 -5.71
C VAL A 118 -2.83 -13.71 -4.82
N LEU A 119 -2.94 -13.92 -3.50
CA LEU A 119 -2.87 -12.84 -2.51
C LEU A 119 -1.43 -12.35 -2.36
N LEU A 120 -1.19 -11.07 -2.64
CA LEU A 120 0.12 -10.45 -2.50
C LEU A 120 0.23 -9.63 -1.22
N ALA A 121 -0.83 -8.89 -0.89
CA ALA A 121 -0.89 -8.06 0.31
C ALA A 121 -2.34 -7.88 0.77
N ARG A 122 -2.54 -7.58 2.05
CA ARG A 122 -3.85 -7.12 2.56
C ARG A 122 -3.67 -6.08 3.65
N GLY A 123 -4.57 -5.11 3.73
CA GLY A 123 -4.52 -4.09 4.76
C GLY A 123 -5.92 -3.57 5.09
N LYS A 124 -6.02 -2.83 6.20
CA LYS A 124 -7.27 -2.15 6.57
C LYS A 124 -7.10 -0.65 6.41
N LEU A 125 -7.87 -0.06 5.49
CA LEU A 125 -7.85 1.39 5.32
C LEU A 125 -8.41 2.08 6.57
N PRO A 126 -7.84 3.23 6.97
CA PRO A 126 -8.27 3.96 8.15
C PRO A 126 -9.70 4.47 7.95
N GLY A 127 -10.54 4.31 8.98
CA GLY A 127 -11.97 4.63 8.92
C GLY A 127 -12.89 3.41 8.74
N THR A 128 -12.32 2.23 8.48
CA THR A 128 -13.02 0.95 8.72
C THR A 128 -13.06 0.70 10.25
N LEU A 129 -14.24 0.32 10.77
CA LEU A 129 -14.56 0.23 12.20
C LEU A 129 -13.38 -0.24 13.09
N ARG A 130 -13.00 0.60 14.08
CA ARG A 130 -12.01 0.34 15.15
C ARG A 130 -10.53 0.26 14.77
N SER A 131 -10.12 0.50 13.53
CA SER A 131 -8.69 0.52 13.16
C SER A 131 -8.02 1.86 13.55
N LYS A 132 -7.01 1.80 14.43
CA LYS A 132 -6.10 2.93 14.74
C LYS A 132 -4.89 2.99 13.79
N HIS A 133 -4.52 1.88 13.16
CA HIS A 133 -3.32 1.74 12.34
C HIS A 133 -3.65 1.14 10.97
N SER A 134 -3.05 1.69 9.92
CA SER A 134 -3.22 1.25 8.53
C SER A 134 -2.20 0.17 8.16
N ASP A 135 -2.07 -0.83 9.02
CA ASP A 135 -1.08 -1.89 8.82
C ASP A 135 -1.39 -2.67 7.54
N LEU A 136 -0.32 -3.03 6.85
CA LEU A 136 -0.34 -3.77 5.59
C LEU A 136 0.46 -5.05 5.77
N GLU A 137 -0.22 -6.18 5.63
CA GLU A 137 0.36 -7.52 5.64
C GLU A 137 0.77 -7.89 4.21
N ILE A 138 2.00 -8.37 4.03
CA ILE A 138 2.58 -8.72 2.72
C ILE A 138 2.92 -10.22 2.73
N TYR A 139 2.44 -10.95 1.71
CA TYR A 139 2.43 -12.42 1.65
C TYR A 139 3.47 -12.99 0.70
N VAL A 140 4.20 -12.11 0.02
CA VAL A 140 5.25 -12.46 -0.91
C VAL A 140 6.61 -12.08 -0.32
N PRO A 141 7.62 -12.97 -0.39
CA PRO A 141 9.01 -12.61 -0.19
C PRO A 141 9.47 -11.87 -1.46
N GLY A 142 8.91 -10.69 -1.68
CA GLY A 142 9.18 -9.91 -2.88
C GLY A 142 10.61 -9.38 -2.91
N ASP A 143 11.14 -9.19 -4.12
CA ASP A 143 12.30 -8.33 -4.30
C ASP A 143 11.98 -6.89 -3.87
N GLU A 144 13.03 -6.07 -3.80
CA GLU A 144 12.92 -4.67 -3.39
C GLU A 144 11.92 -3.86 -4.23
N LEU A 145 11.80 -4.16 -5.53
CA LEU A 145 10.91 -3.42 -6.44
C LEU A 145 9.45 -3.77 -6.19
N LEU A 146 9.13 -5.06 -6.00
CA LEU A 146 7.78 -5.49 -5.68
C LEU A 146 7.35 -4.98 -4.30
N LEU A 147 8.27 -4.97 -3.33
CA LEU A 147 8.03 -4.36 -2.02
C LEU A 147 7.70 -2.87 -2.15
N ASP A 148 8.54 -2.11 -2.87
CA ASP A 148 8.33 -0.68 -3.11
C ASP A 148 7.00 -0.42 -3.81
N LEU A 149 6.64 -1.25 -4.78
CA LEU A 149 5.38 -1.16 -5.48
C LEU A 149 4.18 -1.36 -4.55
N ILE A 150 4.15 -2.47 -3.81
CA ILE A 150 3.05 -2.83 -2.90
C ILE A 150 2.85 -1.71 -1.87
N ILE A 151 3.93 -1.25 -1.25
CA ILE A 151 3.87 -0.20 -0.23
C ILE A 151 3.48 1.14 -0.85
N SER A 152 4.01 1.49 -2.02
CA SER A 152 3.67 2.75 -2.69
C SER A 152 2.20 2.80 -3.10
N LEU A 153 1.66 1.68 -3.61
CA LEU A 153 0.24 1.54 -3.88
C LEU A 153 -0.57 1.76 -2.60
N TRP A 154 -0.23 1.06 -1.51
CA TRP A 154 -0.90 1.22 -0.21
C TRP A 154 -0.90 2.67 0.28
N ILE A 155 0.27 3.27 0.40
CA ILE A 155 0.47 4.64 0.90
C ILE A 155 -0.28 5.67 0.04
N SER A 156 -0.36 5.46 -1.28
CA SER A 156 -1.07 6.35 -2.20
C SER A 156 -2.60 6.28 -2.05
N MET A 157 -3.15 5.17 -1.54
CA MET A 157 -4.57 5.01 -1.28
C MET A 157 -5.01 5.61 0.06
N LEU A 158 -4.07 5.80 1.00
CA LEU A 158 -4.39 6.35 2.31
C LEU A 158 -4.74 7.83 2.20
N LYS A 159 -6.00 8.14 2.58
CA LYS A 159 -6.45 9.51 2.79
C LYS A 159 -5.71 10.08 4.00
N THR A 160 -4.74 10.95 3.77
CA THR A 160 -4.14 11.73 4.84
C THR A 160 -5.19 12.71 5.36
N LYS A 161 -5.51 12.65 6.66
CA LYS A 161 -6.35 13.66 7.32
C LYS A 161 -5.70 15.05 7.33
N ALA A 162 -4.41 15.16 7.05
CA ALA A 162 -3.70 16.41 6.98
C ALA A 162 -3.76 16.99 5.56
N GLY A 163 -4.68 17.93 5.36
CA GLY A 163 -4.29 19.15 4.70
C GLY A 163 -3.46 19.93 5.72
N ASP A 164 -2.15 19.74 5.73
CA ASP A 164 -1.19 20.77 6.15
C ASP A 164 0.24 20.33 5.81
N ASP A 165 0.89 21.20 5.06
CA ASP A 165 2.29 21.18 4.61
C ASP A 165 3.25 21.28 5.81
N VAL A 166 3.56 20.17 6.48
CA VAL A 166 4.65 20.14 7.48
C VAL A 166 5.78 19.19 7.09
N THR A 167 5.53 18.15 6.29
CA THR A 167 6.54 17.14 5.91
C THR A 167 7.55 17.61 4.86
N GLY A 168 7.26 18.66 4.09
CA GLY A 168 8.21 19.25 3.14
C GLY A 168 9.46 19.84 3.82
N LYS A 169 9.34 20.32 5.07
CA LYS A 169 10.47 20.90 5.81
C LYS A 169 11.33 19.88 6.55
N VAL A 170 10.77 18.71 6.88
CA VAL A 170 11.51 17.66 7.60
C VAL A 170 12.39 16.85 6.65
N ALA A 171 11.93 16.64 5.41
CA ALA A 171 12.74 15.99 4.38
C ALA A 171 14.00 16.81 4.03
N ASP A 172 13.87 18.15 3.91
CA ASP A 172 15.03 19.03 3.67
C ASP A 172 16.02 18.99 4.85
N GLY A 173 15.54 18.97 6.10
CA GLY A 173 16.41 18.91 7.28
C GLY A 173 17.15 17.57 7.46
N VAL A 174 16.53 16.44 7.08
CA VAL A 174 17.18 15.12 7.13
C VAL A 174 18.18 14.95 5.99
N VAL A 175 17.91 15.51 4.81
CA VAL A 175 18.83 15.51 3.67
C VAL A 175 20.03 16.43 3.92
N GLU A 176 19.84 17.63 4.50
CA GLU A 176 20.96 18.50 4.92
C GLU A 176 21.85 17.81 5.97
N ALA A 177 21.25 17.14 6.96
CA ALA A 177 22.00 16.43 8.01
C ALA A 177 22.80 15.22 7.50
N LEU A 178 22.44 14.64 6.35
CA LEU A 178 23.13 13.50 5.74
C LEU A 178 24.15 13.91 4.66
N VAL A 179 24.04 15.11 4.09
CA VAL A 179 24.89 15.58 2.98
C VAL A 179 25.97 16.57 3.44
N GLY A 180 25.90 17.13 4.66
CA GLY A 180 26.95 18.03 5.16
C GLY A 180 27.00 18.19 6.67
N GLY A 181 27.88 17.41 7.30
CA GLY A 181 28.54 17.71 8.58
C GLY A 181 30.05 17.64 8.40
#